data_AF-A0A968B2T9-F1
#
_entry.id   AF-A0A968B2T9-F1
#
_cell.length_a   1.000
_cell.length_b   1.000
_cell.length_c   1.000
_cell.angle_alpha   90.00
_cell.angle_beta   90.00
_cell.angle_gamma   90.00
#
_symmetry.space_group_name_H-M   'P 1'
#
loop_
_entity.id
_entity.type
_entity.pdbx_description
1 polymer ?
#
loop_
_entity_poly.entity_id
_entity_poly.type
_entity_poly.pdbx_seq_one_letter_code
_entity_poly.pdbx_strand_id
1 'polypeptide(L)' 'MRVMSDSANQRTAATKAVPGTLYVVATPIGNLADISQRALHILHGVSYIAAEDTRHSRSLLVHYGIDTPLVSLHEHNER' A
#
# COMPACT_ATOMS: atom_id res chain seq x y z
N MET A 1 -0.68 22.26 37.40
CA MET A 1 -1.09 22.69 36.05
C MET A 1 -0.61 21.64 35.07
N ARG A 2 -1.53 20.82 34.58
CA ARG A 2 -1.26 19.63 33.75
C ARG A 2 -1.30 20.08 32.30
N VAL A 3 -0.24 19.86 31.54
CA VAL A 3 -0.34 19.82 30.07
C VAL A 3 0.39 18.56 29.63
N MET A 4 -0.41 17.54 29.39
CA MET A 4 -0.03 16.31 28.71
C MET A 4 0.07 16.69 27.23
N SER A 5 1.27 16.73 26.68
CA SER A 5 1.47 16.80 25.23
C SER A 5 1.77 15.40 24.72
N ASP A 6 0.77 14.52 24.85
CA ASP A 6 0.74 13.25 24.12
C ASP A 6 -0.04 13.53 22.83
N SER A 7 0.65 14.15 21.86
CA SER A 7 0.09 14.49 20.55
C SER A 7 1.08 14.10 19.46
N ALA A 8 0.97 12.85 18.99
CA ALA A 8 1.18 12.48 17.58
C ALA A 8 1.02 10.96 17.33
N ASN A 9 0.08 10.26 17.97
CA ASN A 9 -0.27 8.90 17.55
C ASN A 9 -1.77 8.76 17.24
N GLN A 10 -2.25 9.63 16.35
CA GLN A 10 -3.41 9.33 15.53
C GLN A 10 -2.91 8.85 14.17
N ARG A 11 -2.24 7.68 14.16
CA ARG A 11 -2.12 6.91 12.91
C ARG A 11 -3.54 6.55 12.54
N THR A 12 -4.04 7.13 11.45
CA THR A 12 -5.32 6.82 10.81
C THR A 12 -5.58 5.32 10.98
N ALA A 13 -6.70 4.95 11.61
CA ALA A 13 -7.09 3.57 11.73
C ALA A 13 -7.31 3.01 10.32
N ALA A 14 -6.25 2.48 9.73
CA ALA A 14 -6.30 1.85 8.41
C ALA A 14 -7.29 0.70 8.54
N THR A 15 -8.43 0.83 7.88
CA THR A 15 -9.42 -0.24 7.84
C THR A 15 -8.74 -1.42 7.15
N LYS A 16 -8.54 -2.50 7.88
CA LYS A 16 -7.94 -3.73 7.37
C LYS A 16 -8.73 -4.20 6.16
N ALA A 17 -8.03 -4.61 5.10
CA ALA A 17 -8.68 -5.11 3.89
C ALA A 17 -9.57 -6.31 4.22
N VAL A 18 -10.68 -6.45 3.48
CA VAL A 18 -11.63 -7.56 3.68
C VAL A 18 -10.94 -8.87 3.27
N PRO A 19 -10.89 -9.89 4.15
CA PRO A 19 -10.28 -11.18 3.80
C PRO A 19 -10.93 -11.82 2.57
N GLY A 20 -10.14 -12.53 1.76
CA GLY A 20 -10.63 -13.21 0.55
C GLY A 20 -11.03 -12.27 -0.60
N THR A 21 -10.71 -10.99 -0.53
CA THR A 21 -11.04 -9.99 -1.56
C THR A 21 -9.82 -9.64 -2.41
N LEU A 22 -9.99 -9.64 -3.74
CA LEU A 22 -9.00 -9.10 -4.69
C LEU A 22 -9.33 -7.63 -4.98
N TYR A 23 -8.37 -6.75 -4.71
CA TYR A 23 -8.46 -5.34 -5.07
C TYR A 23 -7.62 -5.06 -6.31
N VAL A 24 -8.23 -4.48 -7.34
CA VAL A 24 -7.50 -3.93 -8.48
C VAL A 24 -7.25 -2.45 -8.22
N VAL A 25 -5.99 -2.07 -8.17
CA VAL A 25 -5.55 -0.71 -7.83
C VAL A 25 -4.74 -0.16 -9.00
N ALA A 26 -5.17 0.98 -9.54
CA ALA A 26 -4.40 1.69 -10.55
C ALA A 26 -3.17 2.35 -9.91
N THR A 27 -1.99 2.15 -10.51
CA THR A 27 -0.76 2.87 -10.16
C THR A 27 -0.62 4.13 -11.02
N PRO A 28 0.02 5.19 -10.52
CA PRO A 28 0.31 6.37 -11.33
C PRO A 28 1.13 6.03 -12.57
N ILE A 29 0.90 6.75 -13.67
CA ILE A 29 1.61 6.54 -14.95
C ILE A 29 2.84 7.45 -15.13
N GLY A 30 3.26 8.15 -14.07
CA GLY A 30 4.44 9.03 -14.10
C GLY A 30 4.43 10.16 -13.08
N ASN A 31 3.26 10.57 -12.57
CA ASN A 31 3.14 11.56 -11.52
C ASN A 31 2.66 10.92 -10.22
N LEU A 32 3.51 10.88 -9.19
CA LEU A 32 3.20 10.21 -7.92
C LEU A 32 1.92 10.75 -7.29
N ALA A 33 1.63 12.05 -7.45
CA ALA A 33 0.44 12.70 -6.89
C ALA A 33 -0.90 12.19 -7.48
N ASP A 34 -0.88 11.44 -8.59
CA ASP A 34 -2.09 10.87 -9.19
C ASP A 34 -2.63 9.67 -8.39
N ILE A 35 -1.89 9.20 -7.38
CA ILE A 35 -2.38 8.11 -6.52
C ILE A 35 -3.55 8.58 -5.66
N SER A 36 -4.62 7.78 -5.62
CA SER A 36 -5.76 8.10 -4.76
C SER A 36 -5.49 7.74 -3.29
N GLN A 37 -6.09 8.47 -2.36
CA GLN A 37 -6.07 8.12 -0.93
C GLN A 37 -6.64 6.72 -0.66
N ARG A 38 -7.62 6.28 -1.45
CA ARG A 38 -8.16 4.92 -1.36
C ARG A 38 -7.15 3.86 -1.76
N ALA A 39 -6.35 4.12 -2.80
CA ALA A 39 -5.27 3.22 -3.21
C ALA A 39 -4.25 3.05 -2.08
N LEU A 40 -3.81 4.15 -1.46
CA LEU A 40 -2.90 4.10 -0.32
C LEU A 40 -3.48 3.27 0.83
N HIS A 41 -4.73 3.53 1.24
CA HIS A 41 -5.37 2.75 2.30
C HIS A 41 -5.44 1.25 1.99
N ILE A 42 -5.79 0.87 0.76
CA ILE A 42 -5.85 -0.53 0.35
C ILE A 42 -4.44 -1.15 0.38
N LEU A 43 -3.45 -0.49 -0.23
CA LEU A 43 -2.09 -1.02 -0.33
C LEU A 43 -1.44 -1.19 1.06
N HIS A 44 -1.73 -0.32 2.03
CA HIS A 44 -1.32 -0.50 3.42
C HIS A 44 -2.08 -1.62 4.18
N GLY A 45 -3.30 -1.94 3.76
CA GLY A 45 -4.21 -2.79 4.51
C GLY A 45 -4.30 -4.26 4.03
N VAL A 46 -3.77 -4.57 2.85
CA VAL A 46 -3.75 -5.93 2.28
C VAL A 46 -2.56 -6.75 2.78
N SER A 47 -2.70 -8.08 2.79
CA SER A 47 -1.61 -8.97 3.23
C SER A 47 -0.46 -9.09 2.23
N TYR A 48 -0.77 -8.96 0.94
CA TYR A 48 0.18 -9.07 -0.18
C TYR A 48 -0.23 -8.13 -1.31
N ILE A 49 0.76 -7.60 -2.02
CA ILE A 49 0.61 -6.89 -3.27
C ILE A 49 1.22 -7.75 -4.37
N ALA A 50 0.45 -8.07 -5.41
CA ALA A 50 0.99 -8.70 -6.61
C ALA A 50 1.21 -7.63 -7.68
N ALA A 51 2.37 -7.64 -8.34
CA ALA A 51 2.67 -6.73 -9.44
C ALA A 51 3.34 -7.46 -10.61
N GLU A 52 3.06 -7.00 -11.83
CA GLU A 52 3.76 -7.43 -13.05
C GLU A 52 5.23 -7.01 -13.00
N ASP A 53 5.49 -5.71 -12.81
CA ASP A 53 6.82 -5.16 -12.59
C ASP A 53 6.99 -4.81 -11.11
N THR A 54 7.71 -5.68 -10.40
CA THR A 54 8.00 -5.50 -8.98
C THR A 54 9.06 -4.44 -8.70
N ARG A 55 9.86 -4.02 -9.69
CA ARG A 55 10.88 -2.97 -9.52
C ARG A 55 10.23 -1.59 -9.50
N HIS A 56 9.35 -1.33 -10.47
CA HIS A 56 8.58 -0.08 -10.50
C HIS A 56 7.68 0.03 -9.27
N SER A 57 6.95 -1.05 -8.96
CA SER A 57 6.06 -1.10 -7.80
C SER A 57 6.82 -0.87 -6.50
N ARG A 58 8.00 -1.47 -6.31
CA ARG A 58 8.81 -1.24 -5.11
C ARG A 58 9.17 0.23 -4.90
N SER A 59 9.55 0.96 -5.96
CA SER A 59 9.86 2.40 -5.86
C SER A 59 8.64 3.20 -5.38
N LEU A 60 7.47 2.92 -5.96
CA LEU A 60 6.20 3.53 -5.55
C LEU A 60 5.88 3.24 -4.08
N LEU A 61 5.97 1.98 -3.66
CA LEU A 61 5.68 1.57 -2.29
C LEU A 61 6.63 2.22 -1.28
N VAL A 62 7.93 2.29 -1.59
CA VAL A 62 8.93 2.97 -0.75
C VAL A 62 8.60 4.47 -0.63
N HIS A 63 8.22 5.13 -1.71
CA HIS A 63 7.86 6.56 -1.68
C HIS A 63 6.70 6.84 -0.71
N TYR A 64 5.76 5.91 -0.60
CA TYR A 64 4.58 6.02 0.27
C TYR A 64 4.71 5.34 1.63
N GLY A 65 5.87 4.75 1.95
CA GLY A 65 6.08 4.04 3.22
C GLY A 65 5.18 2.81 3.37
N ILE A 66 4.88 2.11 2.27
CA ILE A 66 4.08 0.90 2.26
C ILE A 66 5.02 -0.31 2.40
N ASP A 67 4.97 -0.96 3.57
CA ASP A 67 5.79 -2.14 3.89
C ASP A 67 5.13 -3.48 3.54
N THR A 68 4.00 -3.45 2.83
CA THR A 68 3.25 -4.65 2.46
C THR A 68 4.08 -5.56 1.54
N PRO A 69 4.17 -6.87 1.81
CA PRO A 69 4.94 -7.80 0.99
C PRO A 69 4.53 -7.78 -0.49
N LEU A 70 5.52 -7.62 -1.36
CA LEU A 70 5.36 -7.57 -2.82
C LEU A 70 5.75 -8.90 -3.45
N VAL A 71 4.84 -9.48 -4.24
CA VAL A 71 5.06 -10.71 -5.02
C VAL A 71 5.01 -10.42 -6.52
N SER A 72 5.81 -11.12 -7.30
CA SER A 72 5.76 -11.02 -8.76
C SER A 72 4.61 -11.86 -9.30
N LEU A 73 3.78 -11.28 -10.17
CA LEU A 73 2.71 -12.03 -10.84
C LEU A 73 3.27 -13.10 -11.79
N HIS A 74 4.46 -12.84 -12.35
CA HIS A 74 5.11 -13.73 -13.31
C HIS A 74 5.79 -14.95 -12.68
N GLU A 75 6.17 -14.87 -11.40
CA GLU A 75 6.81 -16.00 -10.70
C GLU A 75 5.89 -17.21 -10.49
N HIS A 76 4.57 -17.02 -10.62
CA HIS A 76 3.58 -18.08 -10.44
C HIS A 76 3.03 -18.69 -11.74
N ASN A 77 3.38 -18.15 -12.92
CA ASN A 77 2.89 -18.63 -14.22
C ASN A 77 3.80 -19.68 -14.89
N GLU A 78 5.02 -19.90 -14.42
CA GLU A 78 5.99 -20.84 -15.03
C GLU A 78 6.08 -22.19 -14.30
N ARG A 79 4.96 -22.75 -13.83
CA ARG A 79 4.90 -24.13 -13.34
C ARG A 79 3.88 -24.96 -14.09
#